data_AF-A0A662NWT3-F1
#
_entry.id   AF-A0A662NWT3-F1
#
_cell.length_a   1.000
_cell.length_b   1.000
_cell.length_c   1.000
_cell.angle_alpha   90.00
_cell.angle_beta   90.00
_cell.angle_gamma   90.00
#
_symmetry.space_group_name_H-M   'P 1'
#
loop_
_entity.id
_entity.type
_entity.pdbx_description
1 polymer ?
#
loop_
_entity_poly.entity_id
_entity_poly.type
_entity_poly.pdbx_seq_one_letter_code
_entity_poly.pdbx_strand_id
1 'polypeptide(L)'
;QKHTTYEHLWDRGEYRTPWLWSAVEVLKWAKETYPNKRFLSDPVGAGSKRGPHNCGRCDREVAGAIRSFSNTQKIENLEKVEHECLEEWKYIVKNGLLDWQLSMW
;
A
#
# COMPACT_ATOMS: atom_id res chain seq x y z
N GLN A 1 -1.48 16.11 -5.19
CA GLN A 1 -2.07 17.23 -4.42
C GLN A 1 -1.00 18.29 -4.28
N LYS A 2 -1.36 19.57 -4.37
CA LYS A 2 -0.44 20.69 -4.17
C LYS A 2 -0.89 21.52 -2.97
N HIS A 3 0.03 22.16 -2.26
CA HIS A 3 -0.21 23.07 -1.13
C HIS A 3 -0.90 22.43 0.09
N THR A 4 -0.60 21.16 0.37
CA THR A 4 -1.09 20.46 1.56
C THR A 4 0.02 20.28 2.58
N THR A 5 -0.31 20.15 3.86
CA THR A 5 0.66 19.83 4.93
C THR A 5 1.48 18.59 4.59
N TYR A 6 0.85 17.58 3.98
CA TYR A 6 1.53 16.38 3.51
C TYR A 6 2.55 16.65 2.41
N GLU A 7 2.30 17.59 1.50
CA GLU A 7 3.30 17.97 0.49
C GLU A 7 4.52 18.63 1.16
N HIS A 8 4.30 19.51 2.14
CA HIS A 8 5.39 20.14 2.89
C HIS A 8 6.23 19.14 3.72
N LEU A 9 5.60 18.07 4.24
CA LEU A 9 6.33 16.99 4.92
C LEU A 9 7.09 16.14 3.91
N TRP A 10 6.47 15.81 2.78
CA TRP A 10 7.07 15.02 1.71
C TRP A 10 8.28 15.71 1.09
N ASP A 11 8.18 17.01 0.80
CA ASP A 11 9.27 17.83 0.26
C ASP A 11 10.48 17.89 1.21
N ARG A 12 10.25 17.73 2.53
CA ARG A 12 11.30 17.67 3.56
C ARG A 12 11.80 16.26 3.86
N GLY A 13 11.27 15.23 3.20
CA GLY A 13 11.57 13.83 3.49
C GLY A 13 11.00 13.32 4.82
N GLU A 14 10.15 14.10 5.48
CA GLU A 14 9.50 13.78 6.75
C GLU A 14 8.20 12.99 6.56
N TYR A 15 7.85 12.66 5.31
CA TYR A 15 6.70 11.85 4.96
C TYR A 15 6.98 11.04 3.71
N ARG A 16 6.60 9.77 3.76
CA ARG A 16 6.48 8.90 2.58
C ARG A 16 5.03 8.70 2.23
N THR A 17 4.75 8.36 0.97
CA THR A 17 3.40 7.94 0.60
C THR A 17 3.08 6.54 1.16
N PRO A 18 1.81 6.16 1.32
CA PRO A 18 1.44 4.89 1.95
C PRO A 18 1.94 3.65 1.18
N TRP A 19 2.24 2.57 1.92
CA TRP A 19 2.51 1.25 1.36
C TRP A 19 1.24 0.68 0.71
N LEU A 20 1.37 0.11 -0.48
CA LEU A 20 0.27 -0.64 -1.11
C LEU A 20 -0.06 -1.92 -0.31
N TRP A 21 0.92 -2.50 0.38
CA TRP A 21 0.72 -3.64 1.27
C TRP A 21 -0.29 -3.38 2.38
N SER A 22 -0.32 -2.16 2.95
CA SER A 22 -1.34 -1.78 3.91
C SER A 22 -2.75 -1.84 3.33
N ALA A 23 -2.93 -1.45 2.06
CA ALA A 23 -4.23 -1.60 1.40
C ALA A 23 -4.58 -3.08 1.17
N VAL A 24 -3.61 -3.90 0.77
CA VAL A 24 -3.81 -5.35 0.60
C VAL A 24 -4.27 -5.98 1.92
N GLU A 25 -3.56 -5.73 3.03
CA GLU A 25 -3.88 -6.29 4.34
C GLU A 25 -5.30 -5.92 4.80
N VAL A 26 -5.66 -4.63 4.72
CA VAL A 26 -6.99 -4.15 5.12
C VAL A 26 -8.09 -4.77 4.25
N LEU A 27 -7.86 -4.92 2.94
CA LEU A 27 -8.85 -5.52 2.03
C LEU A 27 -9.06 -7.01 2.31
N LYS A 28 -7.98 -7.76 2.60
CA LYS A 28 -8.08 -9.17 3.01
C LYS A 28 -8.89 -9.29 4.30
N TRP A 29 -8.47 -8.57 5.35
CA TRP A 29 -9.16 -8.56 6.64
C TRP A 29 -10.64 -8.19 6.49
N ALA A 30 -10.95 -7.13 5.74
CA ALA A 30 -12.31 -6.66 5.56
C ALA A 30 -13.18 -7.69 4.85
N LYS A 31 -12.65 -8.35 3.81
CA LYS A 31 -13.39 -9.37 3.05
C LYS A 31 -13.60 -10.65 3.85
N GLU A 32 -12.61 -11.08 4.63
CA GLU A 32 -12.73 -12.23 5.54
C GLU A 32 -13.73 -11.96 6.66
N THR A 33 -13.71 -10.75 7.24
CA THR A 33 -14.61 -10.35 8.34
C THR A 33 -16.04 -10.14 7.86
N TYR A 34 -16.23 -9.60 6.66
CA TYR A 34 -17.54 -9.25 6.11
C TYR A 34 -17.72 -9.86 4.71
N PRO A 35 -17.90 -11.20 4.60
CA PRO A 35 -17.89 -11.90 3.31
C PRO A 35 -19.01 -11.46 2.36
N ASN A 36 -20.13 -11.00 2.90
CA ASN A 36 -21.29 -10.53 2.12
C ASN A 36 -21.20 -9.06 1.69
N LYS A 37 -20.12 -8.35 2.05
CA LYS A 37 -19.90 -6.96 1.66
C LYS A 37 -18.93 -6.87 0.49
N ARG A 38 -19.03 -5.75 -0.24
CA ARG A 38 -18.11 -5.40 -1.31
C ARG A 38 -17.16 -4.30 -0.84
N PHE A 39 -15.87 -4.49 -1.10
CA PHE A 39 -14.83 -3.52 -0.77
C PHE A 39 -14.12 -3.10 -2.05
N LEU A 40 -13.92 -1.79 -2.21
CA LEU A 40 -13.32 -1.20 -3.40
C LEU A 40 -12.14 -0.34 -2.99
N SER A 41 -11.06 -0.46 -3.75
CA SER A 41 -9.90 0.40 -3.65
C SER A 41 -9.27 0.53 -5.04
N ASP A 42 -9.01 1.76 -5.47
CA ASP A 42 -8.25 2.06 -6.70
C ASP A 42 -7.13 3.03 -6.32
N PRO A 43 -5.92 2.52 -6.01
CA PRO A 43 -4.79 3.35 -5.62
C PRO A 43 -4.35 4.25 -6.78
N VAL A 44 -4.86 5.49 -6.81
CA VAL A 44 -4.56 6.46 -7.87
C VAL A 44 -3.07 6.84 -7.84
N GLY A 45 -2.42 6.73 -9.00
CA GLY A 45 -1.00 7.04 -9.14
C GLY A 45 -0.07 6.02 -8.45
N ALA A 46 -0.52 4.77 -8.24
CA ALA A 46 0.31 3.71 -7.69
C ALA A 46 1.66 3.58 -8.42
N GLY A 47 2.75 3.56 -7.66
CA GLY A 47 4.12 3.50 -8.18
C GLY A 47 4.64 4.80 -8.80
N SER A 48 3.87 5.89 -8.73
CA SER A 48 4.40 7.22 -9.04
C SER A 48 5.16 7.80 -7.85
N LYS A 49 6.09 8.73 -8.11
CA LYS A 49 6.87 9.44 -7.07
C LYS A 49 5.99 10.04 -5.96
N ARG A 50 4.76 10.44 -6.28
CA ARG A 50 3.82 11.10 -5.35
C ARG A 50 2.63 10.22 -4.96
N GLY A 51 2.57 8.99 -5.46
CA GLY A 51 1.47 8.07 -5.18
C GLY A 51 1.88 6.95 -4.23
N PRO A 52 0.91 6.14 -3.77
CA PRO A 52 1.19 4.98 -2.96
C PRO A 52 2.17 4.04 -3.65
N HIS A 53 3.18 3.57 -2.93
CA HIS A 53 4.17 2.63 -3.43
C HIS A 53 4.69 1.75 -2.31
N ASN A 54 5.17 0.57 -2.70
CA ASN A 54 5.96 -0.30 -1.85
C ASN A 54 7.43 0.08 -1.96
N CYS A 55 8.24 -0.71 -2.67
CA CYS A 55 9.65 -0.42 -2.93
C CYS A 55 9.92 0.11 -4.36
N GLY A 56 8.88 0.41 -5.14
CA GLY A 56 9.01 0.83 -6.54
C GLY A 56 8.97 -0.31 -7.56
N ARG A 57 9.43 -1.52 -7.19
CA ARG A 57 9.56 -2.65 -8.12
C ARG A 57 8.26 -3.44 -8.31
N CYS A 58 7.51 -3.68 -7.23
CA CYS A 58 6.28 -4.48 -7.27
C CYS A 58 4.99 -3.65 -7.38
N ASP A 59 5.08 -2.32 -7.39
CA ASP A 59 3.90 -1.45 -7.19
C ASP A 59 2.81 -1.66 -8.24
N ARG A 60 3.20 -1.80 -9.51
CA ARG A 60 2.25 -2.02 -10.62
C ARG A 60 1.52 -3.34 -10.48
N GLU A 61 2.23 -4.37 -10.08
CA GLU A 61 1.67 -5.71 -9.88
C GLU A 61 0.69 -5.72 -8.71
N VAL A 62 1.09 -5.16 -7.56
CA VAL A 62 0.26 -5.07 -6.36
C VAL A 62 -0.98 -4.19 -6.59
N ALA A 63 -0.83 -3.05 -7.28
CA ALA A 63 -1.96 -2.22 -7.67
C ALA A 63 -2.92 -2.96 -8.63
N GLY A 64 -2.36 -3.76 -9.55
CA GLY A 64 -3.13 -4.63 -10.43
C GLY A 64 -3.93 -5.70 -9.67
N ALA A 65 -3.33 -6.29 -8.63
CA ALA A 65 -4.02 -7.21 -7.72
C ALA A 65 -5.17 -6.54 -6.96
N ILE A 66 -4.95 -5.35 -6.41
CA ILE A 66 -5.98 -4.55 -5.72
C ILE A 66 -7.14 -4.23 -6.67
N ARG A 67 -6.85 -3.84 -7.91
CA ARG A 67 -7.89 -3.60 -8.92
C ARG A 67 -8.65 -4.87 -9.28
N SER A 68 -7.93 -5.98 -9.44
CA SER A 68 -8.52 -7.29 -9.73
C SER A 68 -9.44 -7.73 -8.60
N PHE A 69 -9.03 -7.58 -7.34
CA PHE A 69 -9.87 -7.80 -6.16
C PHE A 69 -11.10 -6.89 -6.17
N SER A 70 -10.94 -5.59 -6.41
CA SER A 70 -12.08 -4.65 -6.42
C SER A 70 -13.16 -5.07 -7.43
N ASN A 71 -12.74 -5.59 -8.58
CA ASN A 71 -13.65 -6.08 -9.62
C ASN A 71 -14.30 -7.43 -9.27
N THR A 72 -13.55 -8.38 -8.70
CA THR A 72 -14.02 -9.78 -8.53
C THR A 72 -14.47 -10.14 -7.12
N GLN A 73 -14.02 -9.39 -6.11
CA GLN A 73 -14.13 -9.68 -4.68
C GLN A 73 -13.49 -11.02 -4.25
N LYS A 74 -12.55 -11.53 -5.06
CA LYS A 74 -11.80 -12.77 -4.83
C LYS A 74 -10.49 -12.48 -4.11
N ILE A 75 -10.34 -12.97 -2.89
CA ILE A 75 -9.14 -12.77 -2.04
C ILE A 75 -7.90 -13.36 -2.72
N GLU A 76 -8.06 -14.42 -3.51
CA GLU A 76 -6.99 -15.09 -4.25
C GLU A 76 -6.26 -14.13 -5.21
N ASN A 77 -6.90 -13.05 -5.64
CA ASN A 77 -6.24 -12.02 -6.45
C ASN A 77 -5.22 -11.20 -5.64
N LEU A 78 -5.42 -11.06 -4.33
CA LEU A 78 -4.52 -10.38 -3.41
C LEU A 78 -3.40 -11.31 -2.90
N GLU A 79 -3.66 -12.62 -2.83
CA GLU A 79 -2.70 -13.60 -2.30
C GLU A 79 -1.65 -14.03 -3.31
N LYS A 80 -1.93 -13.87 -4.60
CA LYS A 80 -0.99 -14.23 -5.67
C LYS A 80 0.21 -13.29 -5.79
N VAL A 81 0.15 -12.10 -5.18
CA VAL A 81 1.23 -11.11 -5.28
C VAL A 81 2.16 -11.24 -4.10
N GLU A 82 3.41 -11.56 -4.39
CA GLU A 82 4.47 -11.72 -3.40
C GLU A 82 5.71 -10.94 -3.85
N HIS A 83 6.38 -10.30 -2.90
CA HIS A 83 7.65 -9.61 -3.16
C HIS A 83 8.43 -9.48 -1.86
N GLU A 84 9.77 -9.49 -1.92
CA GLU A 84 10.67 -9.43 -0.76
C GLU A 84 10.41 -8.23 0.18
N CYS A 85 10.02 -7.07 -0.36
CA CYS A 85 9.72 -5.88 0.43
C CYS A 85 8.45 -6.00 1.31
N LEU A 86 7.68 -7.09 1.17
CA LEU A 86 6.57 -7.37 2.07
C LEU A 86 7.07 -7.59 3.51
N GLU A 87 8.23 -8.24 3.68
CA GLU A 87 8.81 -8.48 5.01
C GLU A 87 9.32 -7.19 5.66
N GLU A 88 9.87 -6.28 4.86
CA GLU A 88 10.24 -4.93 5.31
C GLU A 88 9.00 -4.17 5.82
N TRP A 89 7.93 -4.14 5.04
CA TRP A 89 6.67 -3.53 5.45
C TRP A 89 6.09 -4.17 6.72
N LYS A 90 6.09 -5.51 6.83
CA LYS A 90 5.66 -6.21 8.06
C LYS A 90 6.48 -5.80 9.27
N TYR A 91 7.80 -5.68 9.10
CA TYR A 91 8.70 -5.24 10.17
C TYR A 91 8.36 -3.82 10.63
N ILE A 92 8.13 -2.89 9.70
CA ILE A 92 7.74 -1.51 9.98
C ILE A 92 6.44 -1.47 10.80
N VAL A 93 5.39 -2.14 10.32
CA VAL A 93 4.07 -2.16 10.97
C VAL A 93 4.15 -2.79 12.36
N LYS A 94 4.83 -3.93 12.48
CA LYS A 94 4.97 -4.66 13.76
C LYS A 94 5.66 -3.84 14.84
N ASN A 95 6.66 -3.04 14.47
CA ASN A 95 7.44 -2.24 15.41
C ASN A 95 6.93 -0.80 15.56
N GLY A 96 5.83 -0.44 14.87
CA GLY A 96 5.29 0.92 14.90
C GLY A 96 6.27 1.97 14.40
N LEU A 97 7.16 1.58 13.47
CA LEU A 97 8.18 2.48 12.94
C LEU A 97 7.56 3.43 11.92
N LEU A 98 8.03 4.67 11.93
CA LEU A 98 7.76 5.61 10.86
C LEU A 98 8.85 5.40 9.82
N ASP A 99 8.47 5.12 8.59
CA ASP A 99 9.41 4.68 7.54
C ASP A 99 10.55 5.67 7.24
N TRP A 100 10.33 6.97 7.46
CA TRP A 100 11.39 7.98 7.37
C TRP A 100 12.47 7.81 8.44
N GLN A 101 12.19 7.12 9.55
CA GLN A 101 13.19 6.75 10.57
C GLN A 101 14.11 5.63 10.10
N LEU A 102 13.71 4.87 9.08
CA LEU A 102 14.52 3.82 8.47
C LEU A 102 15.31 4.32 7.24
N SER A 103 14.91 5.46 6.69
CA SER A 103 15.64 6.20 5.65
C SER A 103 16.78 7.04 6.25
N MET A 104 17.70 6.43 7.00
CA MET A 104 18.95 7.08 7.46
C MET A 104 20.15 6.87 6.51
N TRP A 105 19.90 6.67 5.22
CA TRP A 105 20.95 6.59 4.19
C TRP A 105 20.59 7.40 2.96
#